data_AF-A0A7W6T1A0-F1
#
_entry.id   AF-A0A7W6T1A0-F1
#
_cell.length_a   1.000
_cell.length_b   1.000
_cell.length_c   1.000
_cell.angle_alpha   90.00
_cell.angle_beta   90.00
_cell.angle_gamma   90.00
#
_symmetry.space_group_name_H-M   'P 1'
#
loop_
_entity.id
_entity.type
_entity.pdbx_description
1 polymer ?
#
loop_
_entity_poly.entity_id
_entity_poly.type
_entity_poly.pdbx_seq_one_letter_code
_entity_poly.pdbx_strand_id
1 'polypeptide(L)'
;MTTIDEIRDNFELLDEWDDRYRYVIELGRTLEPMPEAEHSAENKVNGCVSQVWLQKLVDRGHGAPILKYRGDSDAHIVRGLVAIVLSLYSGRTPQQILDTDAIAVFNEFGFRDHLTPQRSNGLRSMVERIKTDAKEALAEAS
;
A
#
# COMPACT_ATOMS: atom_id res chain seq x y z
N MET A 1 -12.68 1.88 -2.30
CA MET A 1 -11.56 1.60 -1.38
C MET A 1 -11.68 2.56 -0.21
N THR A 2 -11.59 2.07 1.02
CA THR A 2 -11.62 2.89 2.24
C THR A 2 -10.45 3.89 2.23
N THR A 3 -10.73 5.14 2.57
CA THR A 3 -9.73 6.22 2.63
C THR A 3 -8.83 6.08 3.86
N ILE A 4 -7.65 6.71 3.83
CA ILE A 4 -6.70 6.59 4.93
C ILE A 4 -7.24 7.23 6.22
N ASP A 5 -8.04 8.29 6.10
CA ASP A 5 -8.64 8.97 7.24
C ASP A 5 -9.75 8.12 7.87
N GLU A 6 -10.60 7.46 7.07
CA GLU A 6 -11.55 6.46 7.59
C GLU A 6 -10.85 5.28 8.27
N ILE A 7 -9.66 4.87 7.77
CA ILE A 7 -8.85 3.84 8.43
C ILE A 7 -8.35 4.33 9.78
N ARG A 8 -7.89 5.58 9.88
CA ARG A 8 -7.50 6.20 11.17
C ARG A 8 -8.64 6.24 12.16
N ASP A 9 -9.79 6.75 11.75
CA ASP A 9 -10.98 6.83 12.61
C ASP A 9 -11.35 5.44 13.16
N ASN A 10 -11.34 4.42 12.30
CA ASN A 10 -11.61 3.04 12.73
C ASN A 10 -10.53 2.49 13.67
N PHE A 11 -9.25 2.80 13.46
CA PHE A 11 -8.18 2.38 14.38
C PHE A 11 -8.31 3.03 15.77
N GLU A 12 -8.75 4.29 15.84
CA GLU A 12 -8.99 5.00 17.11
C GLU A 12 -10.13 4.38 17.93
N LEU A 13 -11.12 3.78 17.27
CA LEU A 13 -12.24 3.08 17.92
C LEU A 13 -11.90 1.67 18.41
N LEU A 14 -10.76 1.12 18.01
CA LEU A 14 -10.34 -0.24 18.36
C LEU A 14 -9.27 -0.17 19.46
N ASP A 15 -9.64 -0.56 20.68
CA ASP A 15 -8.74 -0.55 21.84
C ASP A 15 -7.75 -1.72 21.82
N GLU A 16 -8.23 -2.91 21.44
CA GLU A 16 -7.44 -4.14 21.48
C GLU A 16 -6.71 -4.40 20.17
N TRP A 17 -5.44 -4.82 20.28
CA TRP A 17 -4.61 -5.09 19.11
C TRP A 17 -5.18 -6.21 18.22
N ASP A 18 -5.80 -7.22 18.82
CA ASP A 18 -6.43 -8.33 18.09
C ASP A 18 -7.56 -7.83 17.17
N ASP A 19 -8.30 -6.80 17.58
CA ASP A 19 -9.37 -6.23 16.75
C ASP A 19 -8.81 -5.38 15.62
N ARG A 20 -7.74 -4.60 15.88
CA ARG A 20 -7.00 -3.90 14.81
C ARG A 20 -6.44 -4.89 13.79
N TYR A 21 -5.91 -6.02 14.25
CA TYR A 21 -5.39 -7.06 13.38
C TYR A 21 -6.48 -7.68 12.48
N ARG A 22 -7.66 -7.96 13.05
CA ARG A 22 -8.83 -8.42 12.28
C ARG A 22 -9.27 -7.37 11.27
N TYR A 23 -9.35 -6.11 11.67
CA TYR A 23 -9.72 -5.01 10.80
C TYR A 23 -8.77 -4.88 9.59
N VAL A 24 -7.45 -5.00 9.80
CA VAL A 24 -6.47 -5.02 8.71
C VAL A 24 -6.75 -6.17 7.73
N ILE A 25 -7.05 -7.37 8.22
CA ILE A 25 -7.43 -8.50 7.35
C ILE A 25 -8.71 -8.18 6.54
N GLU A 26 -9.72 -7.58 7.18
CA GLU A 26 -10.95 -7.19 6.48
C GLU A 26 -10.69 -6.15 5.39
N LEU A 27 -9.84 -5.15 5.63
CA LEU A 27 -9.42 -4.19 4.61
C LEU A 27 -8.86 -4.89 3.37
N GLY A 28 -8.03 -5.93 3.57
CA GLY A 28 -7.48 -6.73 2.48
C GLY A 28 -8.54 -7.45 1.65
N ARG A 29 -9.69 -7.79 2.22
CA ARG A 29 -10.81 -8.42 1.49
C ARG A 29 -11.57 -7.44 0.62
N THR A 30 -11.49 -6.14 0.91
CA THR A 30 -12.14 -5.08 0.12
C THR A 30 -11.36 -4.69 -1.13
N LEU A 31 -10.14 -5.22 -1.31
CA LEU A 31 -9.31 -4.97 -2.48
C LEU A 31 -9.98 -5.50 -3.74
N GLU A 32 -9.93 -4.70 -4.81
CA GLU A 32 -10.29 -5.14 -6.15
C GLU A 32 -9.48 -6.41 -6.50
N PRO A 33 -10.12 -7.47 -7.03
CA PRO A 33 -9.40 -8.65 -7.49
C PRO A 33 -8.35 -8.28 -8.53
N MET A 34 -7.13 -8.75 -8.32
CA MET A 34 -6.05 -8.60 -9.30
C MET A 34 -6.22 -9.68 -10.39
N PRO A 35 -6.18 -9.33 -11.69
CA PRO A 35 -6.21 -10.33 -12.76
C PRO A 35 -5.02 -11.29 -12.65
N GLU A 36 -5.21 -12.56 -13.00
CA GLU A 36 -4.15 -13.58 -12.90
C GLU A 36 -2.89 -13.18 -13.67
N ALA A 37 -3.04 -12.56 -14.85
CA ALA A 37 -1.91 -12.09 -15.66
C ALA A 37 -1.05 -11.03 -14.96
N GLU A 38 -1.61 -10.31 -13.97
CA GLU A 38 -0.91 -9.28 -13.21
C GLU A 38 -0.15 -9.85 -12.00
N HIS A 39 -0.32 -11.14 -11.69
CA HIS A 39 0.54 -11.87 -10.75
C HIS A 39 1.89 -12.24 -11.39
N SER A 40 2.52 -11.26 -12.04
CA SER A 40 3.73 -11.42 -12.85
C SER A 40 4.99 -11.08 -12.05
N ALA A 41 6.16 -11.46 -12.59
CA ALA A 41 7.44 -11.06 -12.01
C ALA A 41 7.67 -9.53 -12.04
N GLU A 42 7.07 -8.84 -13.03
CA GLU A 42 7.15 -7.38 -13.18
C GLU A 42 6.43 -6.65 -12.03
N ASN A 43 5.22 -7.10 -11.69
CA ASN A 43 4.45 -6.49 -10.61
C ASN A 43 4.89 -6.94 -9.21
N LYS A 44 5.77 -7.95 -9.11
CA LYS A 44 6.18 -8.51 -7.82
C LYS A 44 7.00 -7.51 -7.00
N VAL A 45 6.65 -7.38 -5.72
CA VAL A 45 7.42 -6.59 -4.74
C VAL A 45 8.47 -7.48 -4.10
N ASN A 46 9.74 -7.13 -4.30
CA ASN A 46 10.87 -7.85 -3.72
C ASN A 46 11.11 -7.43 -2.26
N GLY A 47 11.56 -8.36 -1.42
CA GLY A 47 11.85 -8.11 0.00
C GLY A 47 10.68 -8.43 0.96
N CYS A 48 9.52 -8.83 0.44
CA CYS A 48 8.45 -9.43 1.23
C CYS A 48 8.68 -10.94 1.39
N VAL A 49 8.39 -11.47 2.57
CA VAL A 49 8.43 -12.93 2.82
C VAL A 49 7.24 -13.62 2.17
N SER A 50 6.05 -13.06 2.36
CA SER A 50 4.86 -13.37 1.57
C SER A 50 4.98 -12.79 0.16
N GLN A 51 4.32 -13.43 -0.80
CA GLN A 51 4.26 -12.88 -2.15
C GLN A 51 3.34 -11.66 -2.16
N VAL A 52 3.81 -10.59 -2.79
CA VAL A 52 3.08 -9.33 -2.95
C VAL A 52 3.26 -8.87 -4.38
N TRP A 53 2.17 -8.43 -4.99
CA TRP A 53 2.17 -7.82 -6.32
C TRP A 53 1.52 -6.44 -6.26
N LEU A 54 2.10 -5.48 -6.99
CA LEU A 54 1.59 -4.14 -7.18
C LEU A 54 1.61 -3.83 -8.68
N GLN A 55 0.42 -3.76 -9.28
CA GLN A 55 0.25 -3.32 -10.66
C GLN A 55 0.15 -1.79 -10.68
N LYS A 56 1.08 -1.13 -11.38
CA LYS A 56 1.06 0.32 -11.63
C LYS A 56 0.16 0.65 -12.82
N LEU A 57 -0.76 1.59 -12.65
CA LEU A 57 -1.64 2.12 -13.67
C LEU A 57 -1.41 3.64 -13.74
N VAL A 58 -0.98 4.16 -14.88
CA VAL A 58 -0.70 5.59 -15.05
C VAL A 58 -1.80 6.26 -15.85
N ASP A 59 -2.45 7.25 -15.24
CA ASP A 59 -3.43 8.11 -15.90
C ASP A 59 -2.72 9.39 -16.37
N ARG A 60 -2.58 9.53 -17.70
CA ARG A 60 -1.91 10.66 -18.36
C ARG A 60 -2.93 11.58 -19.04
N GLY A 61 -3.95 12.00 -18.29
CA GLY A 61 -4.90 13.02 -18.74
C GLY A 61 -4.26 14.41 -18.94
N HIS A 62 -5.08 15.45 -19.00
CA HIS A 62 -4.60 16.83 -19.13
C HIS A 62 -4.08 17.35 -17.77
N GLY A 63 -2.80 17.10 -17.46
CA GLY A 63 -2.15 17.59 -16.24
C GLY A 63 -0.98 16.73 -15.80
N ALA A 64 -0.62 16.84 -14.52
CA ALA A 64 0.35 15.94 -13.90
C ALA A 64 -0.17 14.48 -13.95
N PRO A 65 0.70 13.49 -14.22
CA PRO A 65 0.28 12.10 -14.22
C PRO A 65 -0.25 11.69 -12.85
N ILE A 66 -1.27 10.83 -12.83
CA ILE A 66 -1.81 10.24 -11.60
C ILE A 66 -1.44 8.76 -11.59
N LEU A 67 -0.77 8.32 -10.52
CA LEU A 67 -0.43 6.92 -10.32
C LEU A 67 -1.54 6.23 -9.52
N LYS A 68 -2.11 5.19 -10.11
CA LYS A 68 -3.07 4.28 -9.49
C LYS A 68 -2.43 2.91 -9.37
N TYR A 69 -2.86 2.16 -8.36
CA TYR A 69 -2.32 0.85 -8.08
C TYR A 69 -3.43 -0.15 -7.79
N ARG A 70 -3.25 -1.37 -8.28
CA ARG A 70 -3.91 -2.57 -7.75
C ARG A 70 -2.85 -3.41 -7.04
N GLY A 71 -3.26 -4.14 -6.02
CA GLY A 71 -2.34 -4.96 -5.25
C GLY A 71 -2.98 -6.22 -4.72
N ASP A 72 -2.16 -7.24 -4.54
CA ASP A 72 -2.57 -8.49 -3.90
C ASP A 72 -1.44 -9.15 -3.13
N SER A 73 -1.78 -10.12 -2.28
CA SER A 73 -0.82 -10.97 -1.57
C SER A 73 -1.40 -12.34 -1.25
N ASP A 74 -0.52 -13.35 -1.23
CA ASP A 74 -0.85 -14.73 -0.83
C ASP A 74 -1.14 -14.89 0.68
N ALA A 75 -0.87 -13.86 1.49
CA ALA A 75 -1.12 -13.87 2.93
C ALA A 75 -2.16 -12.82 3.34
N HIS A 76 -3.21 -13.24 4.06
CA HIS A 76 -4.34 -12.38 4.44
C HIS A 76 -3.95 -11.08 5.15
N ILE A 77 -3.06 -11.15 6.14
CA ILE A 77 -2.59 -9.96 6.87
C ILE A 77 -1.79 -9.03 5.96
N VAL A 78 -0.96 -9.58 5.07
CA VAL A 78 -0.13 -8.80 4.15
C VAL A 78 -1.02 -8.14 3.10
N ARG A 79 -2.05 -8.84 2.61
CA ARG A 79 -3.10 -8.27 1.76
C ARG A 79 -3.82 -7.10 2.42
N GLY A 80 -4.04 -7.17 3.73
CA GLY A 80 -4.52 -6.04 4.52
C GLY A 80 -3.58 -4.85 4.55
N LEU A 81 -2.27 -5.10 4.75
CA LEU A 81 -1.26 -4.06 4.69
C LEU A 81 -1.13 -3.43 3.29
N VAL A 82 -1.29 -4.24 2.23
CA VAL A 82 -1.40 -3.74 0.84
C VAL A 82 -2.56 -2.75 0.74
N ALA A 83 -3.73 -3.07 1.30
CA ALA A 83 -4.88 -2.15 1.26
C ALA A 83 -4.60 -0.80 1.91
N ILE A 84 -3.89 -0.77 3.03
CA ILE A 84 -3.50 0.48 3.71
C ILE A 84 -2.51 1.28 2.85
N VAL A 85 -1.51 0.60 2.28
CA VAL A 85 -0.54 1.25 1.38
C VAL A 85 -1.23 1.84 0.15
N LEU A 86 -2.17 1.09 -0.45
CA LEU A 86 -2.94 1.58 -1.59
C LEU A 86 -3.83 2.76 -1.20
N SER A 87 -4.46 2.72 -0.03
CA SER A 87 -5.26 3.84 0.51
C SER A 87 -4.44 5.13 0.67
N LEU A 88 -3.18 4.98 1.08
CA LEU A 88 -2.27 6.11 1.24
C LEU A 88 -1.79 6.69 -0.10
N TYR A 89 -1.47 5.84 -1.09
CA TYR A 89 -0.69 6.23 -2.27
C TYR A 89 -1.43 6.19 -3.61
N SER A 90 -2.47 5.38 -3.75
CA SER A 90 -3.17 5.21 -5.03
C SER A 90 -4.01 6.46 -5.36
N GLY A 91 -4.01 6.86 -6.63
CA GLY A 91 -4.72 8.06 -7.09
C GLY A 91 -4.01 9.37 -6.75
N ARG A 92 -2.70 9.33 -6.53
CA ARG A 92 -1.89 10.51 -6.20
C ARG A 92 -0.95 10.87 -7.36
N THR A 93 -0.54 12.14 -7.41
CA THR A 93 0.56 12.55 -8.28
C THR A 93 1.88 11.97 -7.76
N PRO A 94 2.88 11.76 -8.63
CA PRO A 94 4.20 11.35 -8.19
C PRO A 94 4.82 12.24 -7.10
N GLN A 95 4.64 13.56 -7.19
CA GLN A 95 5.16 14.49 -6.17
C GLN A 95 4.50 14.24 -4.81
N GLN A 96 3.17 14.11 -4.76
CA GLN A 96 2.44 13.78 -3.53
C GLN A 96 2.89 12.45 -2.93
N ILE A 97 3.18 11.44 -3.76
CA ILE A 97 3.70 10.14 -3.30
C ILE A 97 5.06 10.31 -2.62
N LEU A 98 5.96 11.11 -3.19
CA LEU A 98 7.29 11.34 -2.63
C LEU A 98 7.24 12.14 -1.33
N ASP A 99 6.33 13.11 -1.24
CA ASP A 99 6.16 13.97 -0.06
C ASP A 99 5.45 13.28 1.11
N THR A 100 4.83 12.12 0.86
CA THR A 100 4.10 11.38 1.89
C THR A 100 5.06 10.62 2.83
N ASP A 101 4.93 10.88 4.13
CA ASP A 101 5.61 10.14 5.20
C ASP A 101 4.79 8.93 5.67
N ALA A 102 4.95 7.80 4.98
CA ALA A 102 4.32 6.56 5.39
C ALA A 102 4.80 6.04 6.75
N ILE A 103 6.02 6.37 7.19
CA ILE A 103 6.53 5.86 8.47
C ILE A 103 5.77 6.50 9.63
N ALA A 104 5.45 7.80 9.53
CA ALA A 104 4.58 8.46 10.50
C ALA A 104 3.23 7.75 10.60
N VAL A 105 2.57 7.48 9.46
CA VAL A 105 1.28 6.78 9.42
C VAL A 105 1.36 5.37 10.01
N PHE A 106 2.41 4.60 9.72
CA PHE A 106 2.57 3.25 10.28
C PHE A 106 2.83 3.26 11.79
N ASN A 107 3.48 4.30 12.31
CA ASN A 107 3.65 4.49 13.75
C ASN A 107 2.31 4.85 14.41
N GLU A 108 1.49 5.69 13.79
CA GLU A 108 0.12 6.01 14.25
C GLU A 108 -0.72 4.73 14.42
N PHE A 109 -0.62 3.80 13.47
CA PHE A 109 -1.32 2.51 13.54
C PHE A 109 -0.69 1.49 14.50
N GLY A 110 0.43 1.81 15.15
CA GLY A 110 1.14 0.90 16.06
C GLY A 110 1.81 -0.29 15.37
N PHE A 111 1.96 -0.26 14.03
CA PHE A 111 2.51 -1.38 13.25
C PHE A 111 3.96 -1.68 13.60
N ARG A 112 4.73 -0.67 13.96
CA ARG A 112 6.14 -0.85 14.33
C ARG A 112 6.33 -1.81 15.50
N ASP A 113 5.43 -1.75 16.48
CA ASP A 113 5.55 -2.48 17.74
C ASP A 113 4.85 -3.84 17.69
N HIS A 114 3.86 -3.99 16.82
CA HIS A 114 3.00 -5.18 16.79
C HIS A 114 3.17 -6.07 15.56
N LEU A 115 3.77 -5.57 14.48
CA LEU A 115 4.15 -6.42 13.35
C LEU A 115 5.50 -7.08 13.60
N THR A 116 5.63 -8.33 13.16
CA THR A 116 6.93 -8.99 13.15
C THR A 116 7.93 -8.22 12.28
N PRO A 117 9.23 -8.30 12.56
CA PRO A 117 10.25 -7.60 11.76
C PRO A 117 10.14 -7.89 10.25
N GLN A 118 9.76 -9.12 9.88
CA GLN A 118 9.55 -9.51 8.49
C GLN A 118 8.39 -8.75 7.82
N ARG A 119 7.27 -8.58 8.52
CA ARG A 119 6.11 -7.83 8.01
C ARG A 119 6.40 -6.34 7.91
N SER A 120 7.07 -5.78 8.92
CA SER A 120 7.52 -4.37 8.89
C SER A 120 8.49 -4.09 7.74
N ASN A 121 9.37 -5.05 7.42
CA ASN A 121 10.26 -4.93 6.26
C ASN A 121 9.50 -5.04 4.95
N GLY A 122 8.56 -5.99 4.83
CA GLY A 122 7.69 -6.09 3.64
C GLY A 122 6.88 -4.81 3.40
N LEU A 123 6.36 -4.20 4.48
CA LEU A 123 5.66 -2.92 4.40
C LEU A 123 6.55 -1.79 3.86
N ARG A 124 7.81 -1.71 4.31
CA ARG A 124 8.79 -0.76 3.75
C ARG A 124 9.11 -1.07 2.28
N SER A 125 9.26 -2.33 1.91
CA SER A 125 9.50 -2.74 0.52
C SER A 125 8.38 -2.29 -0.42
N MET A 126 7.12 -2.36 0.02
CA MET A 126 5.98 -1.84 -0.76
C MET A 126 6.06 -0.32 -0.94
N VAL A 127 6.38 0.42 0.12
CA VAL A 127 6.55 1.89 0.05
C VAL A 127 7.69 2.27 -0.90
N GLU A 128 8.84 1.61 -0.80
CA GLU A 128 9.99 1.90 -1.66
C GLU A 128 9.71 1.57 -3.13
N ARG A 129 8.96 0.48 -3.42
CA ARG A 129 8.49 0.19 -4.78
C ARG A 129 7.66 1.34 -5.34
N ILE A 130 6.66 1.81 -4.58
CA ILE A 130 5.77 2.91 -5.01
C ILE A 130 6.54 4.23 -5.17
N LYS A 131 7.48 4.54 -4.26
CA LYS A 131 8.34 5.73 -4.38
C LYS A 131 9.27 5.65 -5.59
N THR A 132 9.72 4.45 -5.96
CA THR A 132 10.52 4.24 -7.18
C THR A 132 9.69 4.52 -8.42
N ASP A 133 8.48 3.94 -8.48
CA ASP A 133 7.52 4.19 -9.56
C ASP A 133 7.21 5.69 -9.72
N ALA A 134 7.08 6.43 -8.62
CA ALA A 134 6.87 7.88 -8.64
C ALA A 134 8.07 8.66 -9.20
N LYS A 135 9.31 8.29 -8.82
CA LYS A 135 10.52 8.93 -9.37
C LYS A 135 10.63 8.73 -10.88
N GLU A 136 10.34 7.52 -11.36
CA GLU A 136 10.32 7.21 -12.79
C GLU A 136 9.28 8.06 -13.53
N ALA A 137 8.05 8.12 -13.00
CA ALA A 137 6.98 8.89 -13.62
C ALA A 137 7.27 10.41 -13.67
N LEU A 138 7.98 10.97 -12.68
CA LEU A 138 8.45 12.37 -12.72
C LEU A 138 9.52 12.59 -13.78
N ALA A 139 10.48 11.66 -13.89
CA ALA A 139 11.55 11.76 -14.86
C ALA A 139 11.03 11.69 -16.30
N GLU A 140 10.00 10.88 -16.57
CA GLU A 140 9.34 10.79 -17.87
C GLU A 140 8.46 12.00 -18.23
N ALA A 141 8.04 12.78 -17.22
CA ALA A 141 7.19 13.96 -17.39
C ALA A 141 7.98 15.28 -17.46
N SER A 142 9.29 15.22 -17.22
CA SER A 142 10.23 16.36 -17.28
C SER A 142 10.85 16.48 -18.68
#